data_AF-A0A498QRK5-F1
#
_entry.id   AF-A0A498QRK5-F1
#
_cell.length_a   1.000
_cell.length_b   1.000
_cell.length_c   1.000
_cell.angle_alpha   90.00
_cell.angle_beta   90.00
_cell.angle_gamma   90.00
#
_symmetry.space_group_name_H-M   'P 1'
#
loop_
_entity.id
_entity.type
_entity.pdbx_description
1 polymer ?
#
loop_
_entity_poly.entity_id
_entity_poly.type
_entity_poly.pdbx_seq_one_letter_code
_entity_poly.pdbx_strand_id
1 'polypeptide(L)' 'MATGAELNIKAACRAVVVTALNAEALRWWQRFGFEPLDADDQAKLNLYLLTKDIAETLPTL' A
#
# COMPACT_ATOMS: atom_id res chain seq x y z
N MET A 1 -19.08 -0.28 8.89
CA MET A 1 -17.61 -0.17 9.05
C MET A 1 -17.11 0.76 7.96
N ALA A 2 -16.24 1.72 8.27
CA ALA A 2 -15.61 2.54 7.23
C ALA A 2 -14.45 1.75 6.59
N THR A 3 -14.34 1.81 5.28
CA THR A 3 -13.21 1.23 4.55
C THR A 3 -11.94 2.06 4.77
N GLY A 4 -10.76 1.44 4.63
CA GLY A 4 -9.49 2.17 4.75
C GLY A 4 -9.36 3.34 3.76
N ALA A 5 -10.00 3.24 2.59
CA ALA A 5 -10.10 4.32 1.62
C ALA A 5 -10.84 5.55 2.18
N GLU A 6 -12.01 5.33 2.78
CA GLU A 6 -12.84 6.41 3.34
C GLU A 6 -12.13 7.13 4.50
N LEU A 7 -11.34 6.41 5.29
CA LEU A 7 -10.54 6.98 6.37
C LEU A 7 -9.37 7.83 5.83
N ASN A 8 -8.66 7.35 4.81
CA ASN A 8 -7.56 8.10 4.20
C ASN A 8 -8.02 9.37 3.50
N ILE A 9 -9.15 9.33 2.80
CA ILE A 9 -9.74 10.51 2.15
C ILE A 9 -10.11 11.55 3.22
N LYS A 10 -10.76 11.13 4.31
CA LYS A 10 -11.13 12.02 5.43
C LYS A 10 -9.93 12.61 6.14
N ALA A 11 -8.85 11.84 6.27
CA ALA A 11 -7.59 12.29 6.87
C ALA A 11 -6.71 13.11 5.92
N ALA A 12 -7.11 13.29 4.66
CA ALA A 12 -6.29 13.87 3.60
C ALA A 12 -4.92 13.17 3.41
N CYS A 13 -4.82 11.89 3.78
CA CYS A 13 -3.64 11.07 3.54
C CYS A 13 -3.50 10.85 2.03
N ARG A 14 -2.31 11.14 1.49
CA ARG A 14 -2.01 10.92 0.06
C ARG A 14 -1.62 9.47 -0.26
N ALA A 15 -1.19 8.72 0.76
CA ALA A 15 -0.78 7.32 0.66
C ALA A 15 -0.91 6.59 2.00
N VAL A 16 -1.02 5.27 1.96
CA VAL A 16 -0.74 4.36 3.07
C VAL A 16 0.69 3.88 2.91
N VAL A 17 1.48 3.87 3.99
CA VAL A 17 2.81 3.27 4.02
C VAL A 17 2.79 2.07 4.96
N VAL A 18 3.40 0.97 4.54
CA VAL A 18 3.57 -0.24 5.33
C VAL A 18 5.02 -0.67 5.33
N THR A 19 5.48 -1.30 6.40
CA THR A 19 6.77 -1.99 6.46
C THR A 19 6.49 -3.49 6.52
N ALA A 20 6.87 -4.23 5.48
CA ALA A 20 6.74 -5.67 5.45
C ALA A 20 7.70 -6.32 6.47
N LEU A 21 7.31 -7.48 7.00
CA LEU A 21 8.12 -8.23 7.97
C LEU A 21 9.35 -8.88 7.32
N ASN A 22 9.24 -9.25 6.03
CA ASN A 22 10.27 -9.91 5.25
C ASN A 22 9.98 -9.78 3.74
N ALA A 23 10.86 -10.30 2.90
CA ALA A 23 10.74 -10.24 1.45
C ALA A 23 9.51 -11.01 0.90
N GLU A 24 9.03 -12.03 1.60
CA GLU A 24 7.83 -12.76 1.19
C GLU A 24 6.57 -11.93 1.43
N ALA A 25 6.46 -11.30 2.60
CA ALA A 25 5.40 -10.36 2.92
C ALA A 25 5.43 -9.15 1.97
N LEU A 26 6.61 -8.67 1.56
CA LEU A 26 6.75 -7.62 0.56
C LEU A 26 6.08 -8.01 -0.76
N ARG A 27 6.40 -9.20 -1.30
CA ARG A 27 5.77 -9.71 -2.53
C ARG A 27 4.27 -9.93 -2.37
N TRP A 28 3.82 -10.32 -1.18
CA TRP A 28 2.39 -10.46 -0.87
C TRP A 28 1.66 -9.13 -1.04
N TRP A 29 2.21 -8.04 -0.47
CA TRP A 29 1.63 -6.69 -0.54
C TRP A 29 1.60 -6.14 -1.97
N GLN A 30 2.63 -6.40 -2.78
CA GLN A 30 2.69 -5.96 -4.18
C GLN A 30 1.51 -6.45 -5.03
N ARG A 31 0.92 -7.61 -4.70
CA ARG A 31 -0.26 -8.13 -5.40
C ARG A 31 -1.52 -7.28 -5.18
N PHE A 32 -1.54 -6.45 -4.14
CA PHE A 32 -2.62 -5.50 -3.85
C PHE A 32 -2.29 -4.08 -4.32
N GLY A 33 -1.32 -3.93 -5.23
CA GLY A 33 -0.93 -2.65 -5.81
C GLY A 33 -0.03 -1.78 -4.92
N PHE A 34 0.46 -2.30 -3.79
CA PHE A 34 1.47 -1.60 -3.02
C PHE A 34 2.82 -1.61 -3.77
N GLU A 35 3.40 -0.44 -3.97
CA GLU A 35 4.68 -0.29 -4.64
C GLU A 35 5.82 -0.17 -3.61
N PRO A 36 7.03 -0.69 -3.89
CA PRO A 36 8.21 -0.44 -3.05
C PRO A 36 8.48 1.07 -2.94
N LEU A 37 8.73 1.56 -1.73
CA LEU A 37 9.04 2.97 -1.50
C LEU A 37 10.41 3.35 -2.08
N ASP A 38 11.35 2.40 -2.08
CA ASP A 38 12.70 2.54 -2.60
C ASP A 38 12.96 1.42 -3.63
N ALA A 39 12.59 1.66 -4.89
CA ALA A 39 12.71 0.66 -5.95
C ALA A 39 14.15 0.20 -6.22
N ASP A 40 15.14 1.05 -5.90
CA ASP A 40 16.56 0.78 -6.11
C ASP A 40 17.21 -0.04 -4.97
N ASP A 41 16.50 -0.24 -3.84
CA ASP A 41 17.02 -0.95 -2.68
C ASP A 41 16.03 -2.04 -2.22
N GLN A 42 16.20 -3.24 -2.79
CA GLN A 42 15.36 -4.41 -2.50
C GLN A 42 15.52 -4.94 -1.06
N ALA A 43 16.50 -4.46 -0.29
CA ALA A 43 16.60 -4.79 1.14
C ALA A 43 15.58 -4.00 1.97
N LYS A 44 15.05 -2.90 1.44
CA LYS A 44 14.03 -2.11 2.12
C LYS A 44 12.67 -2.74 1.96
N LEU A 45 12.00 -2.91 3.11
CA LEU A 45 10.71 -3.58 3.20
C LEU A 45 9.53 -2.62 3.22
N ASN A 46 9.77 -1.33 2.98
CA ASN A 46 8.74 -0.31 2.97
C ASN A 46 8.01 -0.29 1.63
N LEU A 47 6.69 -0.29 1.68
CA LEU A 47 5.82 -0.11 0.52
C LEU A 47 4.82 1.01 0.76
N TYR A 48 4.27 1.53 -0.31
CA TYR A 48 3.19 2.50 -0.26
C TYR A 48 2.08 2.18 -1.26
N LEU A 49 0.86 2.63 -0.95
CA LEU A 49 -0.27 2.62 -1.88
C LEU A 49 -0.91 4.01 -1.86
N LEU A 50 -1.01 4.66 -3.02
CA LEU A 50 -1.59 6.00 -3.09
C LEU A 50 -3.10 5.92 -2.88
N THR A 51 -3.64 6.91 -2.18
CA THR A 51 -5.07 6.96 -1.85
C THR A 51 -5.96 6.95 -3.10
N LYS A 52 -5.50 7.54 -4.21
CA LYS A 52 -6.19 7.49 -5.50
C LYS A 52 -6.30 6.07 -6.08
N ASP A 53 -5.33 5.21 -5.81
CA ASP A 53 -5.24 3.87 -6.39
C ASP A 53 -5.94 2.83 -5.49
N ILE A 54 -6.22 3.16 -4.22
CA ILE A 54 -7.00 2.29 -3.31
C ILE A 54 -8.38 1.96 -3.89
N ALA A 55 -9.03 2.92 -4.55
CA ALA A 55 -10.34 2.71 -5.16
C ALA A 55 -10.33 1.66 -6.29
N GLU A 56 -9.18 1.48 -6.94
CA GLU A 56 -8.98 0.50 -8.03
C GLU A 56 -8.56 -0.88 -7.48
N THR A 57 -7.92 -0.93 -6.30
CA THR A 57 -7.55 -2.17 -5.62
C THR A 57 -8.73 -2.87 -4.93
N LEU A 58 -9.67 -2.10 -4.36
CA LEU A 58 -10.78 -2.68 -3.58
C LEU A 58 -11.72 -3.64 -4.35
N PRO A 59 -12.01 -3.45 -5.65
CA PRO A 59 -12.85 -4.37 -6.42
C PRO A 59 -12.14 -5.68 -6.84
N THR A 60 -10.80 -5.73 -6.74
CA THR A 60 -9.99 -6.89 -7.18
C THR A 60 -9.55 -7.81 -6.02
N LEU A 61 -9.95 -7.48 -4.79
CA LEU A 61 -9.83 -8.27 -3.56
C LEU A 61 -10.98 -9.28 -3.42
#